data_AF-A0A523S0T8-F1
#
_entry.id   AF-A0A523S0T8-F1
#
_cell.length_a   1.000
_cell.length_b   1.000
_cell.length_c   1.000
_cell.angle_alpha   90.00
_cell.angle_beta   90.00
_cell.angle_gamma   90.00
#
_symmetry.space_group_name_H-M   'P 1'
#
loop_
_entity.id
_entity.type
_entity.pdbx_description
1 polymer ?
#
loop_
_entity_poly.entity_id
_entity_poly.type
_entity_poly.pdbx_seq_one_letter_code
_entity_poly.pdbx_strand_id
1 'polypeptide(L)'
;NNNYYNTSVLIDDSGKIIGKYRKINLWGGEKTYIKAGDEVSVFDTKFGKIGLEICWDLAFPEVTKEIALKGAKIVFCSSFWLYEDKYSLLNSEELRKKVPDVDTEINFVDFCVPARAVENEIVFVYVGGCGKIEVGKSTRNLIGHSQIAIPFYGRVASLENEEKLLIREIDLDLLDLAESVYEIRKDSLKKNLPPHPSLSPMGRGLR
;
A
#
# COMPACT_ATOMS: atom_id res chain seq x y z
N ASN A 1 -18.25 -24.98 -4.43
CA ASN A 1 -18.12 -23.51 -4.40
C ASN A 1 -16.66 -23.12 -4.22
N ASN A 2 -15.95 -22.81 -5.30
CA ASN A 2 -14.56 -22.34 -5.19
C ASN A 2 -14.55 -20.82 -5.10
N ASN A 3 -14.23 -20.32 -3.90
CA ASN A 3 -13.90 -18.92 -3.70
C ASN A 3 -12.41 -18.73 -3.98
N TYR A 4 -12.06 -17.90 -4.96
CA TYR A 4 -10.68 -17.53 -5.27
C TYR A 4 -10.33 -16.20 -4.59
N TYR A 5 -9.06 -16.01 -4.23
CA TYR A 5 -8.55 -14.80 -3.57
C TYR A 5 -7.20 -14.41 -4.18
N ASN A 6 -6.93 -13.11 -4.30
CA ASN A 6 -5.57 -12.61 -4.52
C ASN A 6 -4.83 -12.65 -3.17
N THR A 7 -3.76 -13.45 -3.08
CA THR A 7 -3.10 -13.77 -1.80
C THR A 7 -1.59 -13.59 -1.90
N SER A 8 -1.02 -12.82 -0.99
CA SER A 8 0.42 -12.78 -0.73
C SER A 8 0.75 -13.70 0.43
N VAL A 9 1.93 -14.32 0.36
CA VAL A 9 2.43 -15.24 1.40
C VAL A 9 3.78 -14.74 1.91
N LEU A 10 3.99 -14.83 3.23
CA LEU A 10 5.28 -14.56 3.85
C LEU A 10 5.95 -15.90 4.17
N ILE A 11 7.18 -16.07 3.68
CA ILE A 11 7.99 -17.28 3.86
C ILE A 11 9.23 -16.91 4.66
N ASP A 12 9.53 -17.66 5.72
CA ASP A 12 10.70 -17.42 6.58
C ASP A 12 11.99 -18.05 6.00
N ASP A 13 13.11 -17.85 6.71
CA ASP A 13 14.42 -18.38 6.33
C ASP A 13 14.55 -19.91 6.48
N SER A 14 13.56 -20.58 7.08
CA SER A 14 13.43 -22.04 7.08
C SER A 14 12.63 -22.57 5.88
N GLY A 15 12.07 -21.69 5.05
CA GLY A 15 11.21 -22.04 3.93
C GLY A 15 9.76 -22.29 4.32
N LYS A 16 9.34 -21.94 5.54
CA LYS A 16 7.97 -22.14 6.03
C LYS A 16 7.11 -20.91 5.73
N ILE A 17 5.88 -21.13 5.28
CA ILE A 17 4.87 -20.07 5.20
C ILE A 17 4.46 -19.70 6.64
N ILE A 18 4.82 -18.49 7.06
CA ILE A 18 4.50 -17.93 8.39
C ILE A 18 3.36 -16.90 8.34
N GLY A 19 2.97 -16.47 7.14
CA GLY A 19 1.90 -15.51 6.96
C GLY A 19 1.19 -15.64 5.62
N LYS A 20 -0.09 -15.27 5.61
CA LYS A 20 -0.89 -15.14 4.40
C LYS A 20 -1.76 -13.90 4.53
N TYR A 21 -1.83 -13.11 3.48
CA TYR A 21 -2.68 -11.93 3.40
C TYR A 21 -3.53 -12.02 2.14
N ARG A 22 -4.83 -11.75 2.26
CA ARG A 22 -5.76 -11.70 1.12
C ARG A 22 -6.09 -10.24 0.83
N LYS A 23 -5.92 -9.83 -0.43
CA LYS A 23 -6.18 -8.46 -0.89
C LYS A 23 -7.57 -7.99 -0.45
N ILE A 24 -7.63 -6.89 0.28
CA ILE A 24 -8.89 -6.36 0.82
C ILE A 24 -9.57 -5.52 -0.27
N ASN A 25 -8.83 -4.63 -0.92
CA ASN A 25 -9.38 -3.71 -1.90
C ASN A 25 -9.17 -4.25 -3.31
N LEU A 26 -10.23 -4.79 -3.91
CA LEU A 26 -10.18 -5.35 -5.27
C LEU A 26 -10.18 -4.24 -6.35
N TRP A 27 -9.34 -4.41 -7.36
CA TRP A 27 -9.21 -3.51 -8.51
C TRP A 27 -10.05 -3.99 -9.70
N GLY A 28 -10.81 -3.07 -10.30
CA GLY A 28 -11.50 -3.29 -11.58
C GLY A 28 -12.20 -4.64 -11.69
N GLY A 29 -11.78 -5.43 -12.69
CA GLY A 29 -12.34 -6.74 -13.02
C GLY A 29 -12.16 -7.82 -11.94
N GLU A 30 -11.19 -7.69 -11.02
CA GLU A 30 -10.98 -8.65 -9.91
C GLU A 30 -12.28 -8.92 -9.13
N LYS A 31 -13.11 -7.88 -8.98
CA LYS A 31 -14.41 -7.92 -8.29
C LYS A 31 -15.40 -8.94 -8.88
N THR A 32 -15.15 -9.43 -10.09
CA THR A 32 -16.05 -10.36 -10.80
C THR A 32 -15.69 -11.84 -10.60
N TYR A 33 -14.45 -12.16 -10.20
CA TYR A 33 -13.97 -13.54 -10.15
C TYR A 33 -13.18 -13.94 -8.89
N ILE A 34 -12.78 -12.98 -8.04
CA ILE A 34 -12.21 -13.25 -6.72
C ILE A 34 -13.00 -12.56 -5.60
N LYS A 35 -12.82 -13.06 -4.37
CA LYS A 35 -13.34 -12.44 -3.16
C LYS A 35 -12.29 -11.56 -2.50
N ALA A 36 -12.77 -10.50 -1.85
CA ALA A 36 -11.96 -9.65 -0.98
C ALA A 36 -11.57 -10.42 0.29
N GLY A 37 -10.38 -10.12 0.81
CA GLY A 37 -10.05 -10.37 2.21
C GLY A 37 -10.85 -9.47 3.15
N ASP A 38 -10.85 -9.82 4.42
CA ASP A 38 -11.66 -9.20 5.47
C ASP A 38 -10.85 -8.73 6.68
N GLU A 39 -9.55 -8.99 6.72
CA GLU A 39 -8.68 -8.59 7.82
C GLU A 39 -7.26 -8.25 7.35
N VAL A 40 -6.63 -7.29 8.02
CA VAL A 40 -5.17 -7.14 7.95
C VAL A 40 -4.49 -8.05 8.98
N SER A 41 -3.31 -8.54 8.65
CA SER A 41 -2.51 -9.40 9.54
C SER A 41 -1.07 -8.92 9.60
N VAL A 42 -0.45 -9.09 10.76
CA VAL A 42 0.97 -8.82 11.01
C VAL A 42 1.64 -10.08 11.52
N PHE A 43 2.89 -10.29 11.13
CA PHE A 43 3.61 -11.53 11.36
C PHE A 43 4.92 -11.24 12.09
N ASP A 44 5.15 -11.94 13.21
CA ASP A 44 6.40 -11.81 13.96
C ASP A 44 7.57 -12.41 13.18
N THR A 45 8.66 -11.65 13.10
CA THR A 45 9.92 -12.09 12.47
C THR A 45 11.12 -11.62 13.29
N LYS A 46 12.32 -12.10 12.96
CA LYS A 46 13.57 -11.62 13.57
C LYS A 46 13.88 -10.14 13.29
N PHE A 47 13.15 -9.51 12.36
CA PHE A 47 13.28 -8.10 11.98
C PHE A 47 12.16 -7.22 12.56
N GLY A 48 11.36 -7.76 13.49
CA GLY A 48 10.13 -7.14 13.99
C GLY A 48 8.88 -7.63 13.26
N LYS A 49 7.73 -7.03 13.56
CA LYS A 49 6.45 -7.39 12.93
C LYS A 49 6.40 -6.87 11.49
N ILE A 50 6.05 -7.75 10.56
CA ILE A 50 5.88 -7.44 9.14
C ILE A 50 4.40 -7.49 8.77
N GLY A 51 3.92 -6.48 8.04
CA GLY A 51 2.62 -6.49 7.39
C GLY A 51 2.71 -6.68 5.89
N LEU A 52 1.63 -7.17 5.29
CA LEU A 52 1.49 -7.33 3.84
C LEU A 52 0.24 -6.60 3.36
N GLU A 53 0.35 -5.97 2.21
CA GLU A 53 -0.78 -5.45 1.43
C GLU A 53 -0.53 -5.67 -0.07
N ILE A 54 -1.54 -5.53 -0.92
CA ILE A 54 -1.43 -5.89 -2.34
C ILE A 54 -1.99 -4.77 -3.22
N CYS A 55 -1.12 -4.21 -4.07
CA CYS A 55 -1.46 -3.35 -5.20
C CYS A 55 -2.46 -2.25 -4.82
N TRP A 56 -3.73 -2.43 -5.17
CA TRP A 56 -4.81 -1.46 -4.95
C TRP A 56 -5.09 -1.15 -3.48
N ASP A 57 -4.63 -1.99 -2.55
CA ASP A 57 -4.62 -1.63 -1.12
C ASP A 57 -3.82 -0.33 -0.84
N LEU A 58 -2.80 -0.02 -1.65
CA LEU A 58 -2.02 1.22 -1.57
C LEU A 58 -2.90 2.48 -1.70
N ALA A 59 -4.05 2.40 -2.36
CA ALA A 59 -4.96 3.54 -2.48
C ALA A 59 -5.71 3.88 -1.17
N PHE A 60 -5.69 2.98 -0.18
CA PHE A 60 -6.49 3.06 1.04
C PHE A 60 -5.58 3.18 2.27
N PRO A 61 -5.30 4.40 2.78
CA PRO A 61 -4.42 4.60 3.93
C PRO A 61 -4.82 3.78 5.16
N GLU A 62 -6.10 3.45 5.30
CA GLU A 62 -6.65 2.69 6.42
C GLU A 62 -6.02 1.30 6.54
N VAL A 63 -5.68 0.66 5.41
CA VAL A 63 -5.06 -0.68 5.41
C VAL A 63 -3.68 -0.61 6.07
N THR A 64 -2.81 0.27 5.56
CA THR A 64 -1.46 0.45 6.12
C THR A 64 -1.53 0.97 7.56
N LYS A 65 -2.49 1.86 7.86
CA LYS A 65 -2.72 2.37 9.21
C LYS A 65 -3.05 1.25 10.18
N GLU A 66 -4.00 0.37 9.84
CA GLU A 66 -4.37 -0.75 10.72
C GLU A 66 -3.19 -1.72 10.92
N ILE A 67 -2.45 -2.02 9.86
CA ILE A 67 -1.22 -2.83 9.93
C ILE A 67 -0.19 -2.22 10.90
N ALA A 68 0.08 -0.92 10.78
CA ALA A 68 0.99 -0.21 11.66
C ALA A 68 0.48 -0.16 13.11
N LEU A 69 -0.81 0.08 13.32
CA LEU A 69 -1.42 0.06 14.66
C LEU A 69 -1.36 -1.32 15.33
N LYS A 70 -1.31 -2.41 14.56
CA LYS A 70 -1.05 -3.78 15.06
C LYS A 70 0.42 -4.05 15.38
N GLY A 71 1.29 -3.05 15.28
CA GLY A 71 2.69 -3.15 15.70
C GLY A 71 3.69 -3.40 14.58
N ALA A 72 3.26 -3.44 13.31
CA ALA A 72 4.19 -3.63 12.20
C ALA A 72 5.23 -2.50 12.15
N LYS A 73 6.48 -2.89 11.89
CA LYS A 73 7.60 -1.97 11.62
C LYS A 73 7.94 -1.89 10.13
N ILE A 74 7.56 -2.93 9.37
CA ILE A 74 7.81 -3.04 7.93
C ILE A 74 6.53 -3.47 7.25
N VAL A 75 6.18 -2.82 6.13
CA VAL A 75 5.06 -3.22 5.27
C VAL A 75 5.55 -3.45 3.86
N PHE A 76 5.17 -4.60 3.29
CA PHE A 76 5.42 -4.92 1.87
C PHE A 76 4.12 -4.82 1.08
N CYS A 77 4.17 -4.03 0.00
CA CYS A 77 3.11 -3.89 -0.99
C CYS A 77 3.58 -4.45 -2.33
N SER A 78 3.10 -5.65 -2.69
CA SER A 78 3.39 -6.22 -4.02
C SER A 78 2.35 -5.74 -5.04
N SER A 79 2.78 -5.41 -6.25
CA SER A 79 1.92 -4.73 -7.20
C SER A 79 2.13 -5.15 -8.65
N PHE A 80 1.00 -5.24 -9.34
CA PHE A 80 0.90 -5.35 -10.78
C PHE A 80 0.02 -4.18 -11.20
N TRP A 81 0.63 -3.16 -11.78
CA TRP A 81 0.00 -1.88 -12.08
C TRP A 81 0.47 -1.40 -13.44
N LEU A 82 -0.48 -1.05 -14.31
CA LEU A 82 -0.23 -0.72 -15.72
C LEU A 82 -0.38 0.77 -15.97
N TYR A 83 0.36 1.32 -16.94
CA TYR A 83 0.19 2.72 -17.36
C TYR A 83 -1.24 3.06 -17.80
N GLU A 84 -1.95 2.05 -18.32
CA GLU A 84 -3.30 2.21 -18.85
C GLU A 84 -4.40 2.09 -17.79
N ASP A 85 -4.08 1.84 -16.52
CA ASP A 85 -5.07 1.55 -15.47
C ASP A 85 -6.04 2.72 -15.20
N LYS A 86 -5.61 3.98 -15.36
CA LYS A 86 -6.49 5.19 -15.36
C LYS A 86 -7.67 5.08 -16.31
N TYR A 87 -7.58 4.22 -17.31
CA TYR A 87 -8.62 4.02 -18.30
C TYR A 87 -9.43 2.72 -18.14
N SER A 88 -9.08 1.86 -17.18
CA SER A 88 -9.61 0.48 -17.05
C SER A 88 -11.12 0.41 -16.88
N LEU A 89 -11.76 1.46 -16.33
CA LEU A 89 -13.21 1.54 -16.14
C LEU A 89 -13.89 2.59 -17.04
N LEU A 90 -13.16 3.21 -17.97
CA LEU A 90 -13.68 4.24 -18.86
C LEU A 90 -14.11 3.65 -20.21
N ASN A 91 -15.43 3.51 -20.37
CA ASN A 91 -16.06 3.03 -21.61
C ASN A 91 -16.31 4.14 -22.65
N SER A 92 -16.17 5.42 -22.28
CA SER A 92 -16.40 6.57 -23.18
C SER A 92 -15.09 7.14 -23.70
N GLU A 93 -14.93 7.15 -25.02
CA GLU A 93 -13.79 7.76 -25.69
C GLU A 93 -13.67 9.26 -25.41
N GLU A 94 -14.79 9.96 -25.24
CA GLU A 94 -14.78 11.38 -24.88
C GLU A 94 -14.23 11.60 -23.47
N LEU A 95 -14.58 10.74 -22.51
CA LEU A 95 -14.04 10.84 -21.15
C LEU A 95 -12.56 10.44 -21.08
N ARG A 96 -12.12 9.47 -21.90
CA ARG A 96 -10.71 9.10 -22.00
C ARG A 96 -9.84 10.29 -22.42
N LYS A 97 -10.33 11.12 -23.35
CA LYS A 97 -9.67 12.36 -23.78
C LYS A 97 -9.58 13.44 -22.70
N LYS A 98 -10.38 13.36 -21.63
CA LYS A 98 -10.33 14.29 -20.48
C LYS A 98 -9.32 13.86 -19.43
N VAL A 99 -8.87 12.60 -19.45
CA VAL A 99 -7.81 12.15 -18.55
C VAL A 99 -6.50 12.84 -18.97
N PRO A 100 -5.80 13.52 -18.05
CA PRO A 100 -4.56 14.21 -18.36
C PRO A 100 -3.51 13.27 -18.96
N ASP A 101 -2.81 13.74 -19.99
CA ASP A 101 -1.69 13.03 -20.62
C ASP A 101 -0.40 13.24 -19.80
N VAL A 102 -0.40 12.67 -18.60
CA VAL A 102 0.73 12.62 -17.67
C VAL A 102 0.83 11.21 -17.09
N ASP A 103 1.93 10.94 -16.41
CA ASP A 103 2.19 9.68 -15.73
C ASP A 103 1.37 9.52 -14.44
N THR A 104 0.04 9.56 -14.57
CA THR A 104 -0.93 9.53 -13.45
C THR A 104 -0.69 8.35 -12.50
N GLU A 105 -0.40 7.16 -13.05
CA GLU A 105 -0.18 5.95 -12.25
C GLU A 105 1.14 6.01 -11.47
N ILE A 106 2.21 6.48 -12.12
CA ILE A 106 3.50 6.70 -11.44
C ILE A 106 3.34 7.74 -10.35
N ASN A 107 2.72 8.88 -10.67
CA ASN A 107 2.45 9.94 -9.71
C ASN A 107 1.68 9.41 -8.50
N PHE A 108 0.66 8.57 -8.73
CA PHE A 108 -0.10 7.94 -7.65
C PHE A 108 0.81 7.16 -6.71
N VAL A 109 1.62 6.24 -7.24
CA VAL A 109 2.54 5.42 -6.45
C VAL A 109 3.60 6.28 -5.76
N ASP A 110 4.22 7.22 -6.49
CA ASP A 110 5.26 8.11 -6.00
C ASP A 110 4.79 9.04 -4.88
N PHE A 111 3.50 9.38 -4.82
CA PHE A 111 2.92 10.12 -3.71
C PHE A 111 2.52 9.21 -2.55
N CYS A 112 1.87 8.08 -2.84
CA CYS A 112 1.33 7.22 -1.79
C CYS A 112 2.43 6.49 -1.01
N VAL A 113 3.47 5.97 -1.66
CA VAL A 113 4.53 5.19 -0.99
C VAL A 113 5.24 5.96 0.14
N PRO A 114 5.80 7.16 -0.08
CA PRO A 114 6.39 7.93 1.02
C PRO A 114 5.35 8.39 2.05
N ALA A 115 4.12 8.69 1.63
CA ALA A 115 3.04 9.03 2.56
C ALA A 115 2.72 7.88 3.52
N ARG A 116 2.61 6.64 3.01
CA ARG A 116 2.38 5.44 3.81
C ARG A 116 3.48 5.22 4.85
N ALA A 117 4.74 5.49 4.52
CA ALA A 117 5.85 5.39 5.47
C ALA A 117 5.77 6.48 6.56
N VAL A 118 5.59 7.74 6.16
CA VAL A 118 5.63 8.88 7.09
C VAL A 118 4.42 8.92 8.01
N GLU A 119 3.20 8.74 7.48
CA GLU A 119 1.97 8.83 8.28
C GLU A 119 1.84 7.68 9.31
N ASN A 120 2.64 6.63 9.16
CA ASN A 120 2.58 5.42 9.98
C ASN A 120 3.89 5.13 10.71
N GLU A 121 4.94 5.93 10.56
CA GLU A 121 6.21 5.75 11.26
C GLU A 121 6.83 4.35 11.03
N ILE A 122 6.77 3.85 9.79
CA ILE A 122 7.23 2.50 9.39
C ILE A 122 8.16 2.54 8.17
N VAL A 123 8.88 1.43 7.93
CA VAL A 123 9.42 1.14 6.59
C VAL A 123 8.27 0.68 5.69
N PHE A 124 8.14 1.32 4.54
CA PHE A 124 7.20 0.90 3.50
C PHE A 124 7.96 0.49 2.24
N VAL A 125 7.74 -0.74 1.78
CA VAL A 125 8.40 -1.32 0.61
C VAL A 125 7.34 -1.61 -0.44
N TYR A 126 7.40 -0.90 -1.57
CA TYR A 126 6.57 -1.15 -2.73
C TYR A 126 7.35 -1.88 -3.80
N VAL A 127 6.79 -2.98 -4.31
CA VAL A 127 7.40 -3.79 -5.38
C VAL A 127 6.43 -3.85 -6.55
N GLY A 128 6.73 -3.10 -7.60
CA GLY A 128 5.95 -3.09 -8.84
C GLY A 128 6.56 -3.99 -9.90
N GLY A 129 5.72 -4.76 -10.59
CA GLY A 129 6.12 -5.44 -11.83
C GLY A 129 6.63 -4.42 -12.86
N CYS A 130 7.56 -4.84 -13.71
CA CYS A 130 8.19 -3.99 -14.72
C CYS A 130 8.15 -4.63 -16.12
N GLY A 131 8.41 -3.81 -17.14
CA GLY A 131 8.48 -4.21 -18.52
C GLY A 131 7.13 -4.42 -19.20
N LYS A 132 7.21 -5.00 -20.39
CA LYS A 132 6.04 -5.31 -21.21
C LYS A 132 5.57 -6.73 -20.95
N ILE A 133 4.27 -6.91 -20.93
CA ILE A 133 3.64 -8.20 -20.78
C ILE A 133 2.61 -8.42 -21.89
N GLU A 134 2.40 -9.68 -22.25
CA GLU A 134 1.37 -10.08 -23.19
C GLU A 134 0.13 -10.57 -22.44
N VAL A 135 -1.01 -9.89 -22.66
CA VAL A 135 -2.31 -10.28 -22.11
C VAL A 135 -3.24 -10.61 -23.28
N GLY A 136 -3.38 -11.89 -23.56
CA GLY A 136 -4.13 -12.37 -24.73
C GLY A 136 -3.43 -11.99 -26.04
N LYS A 137 -4.04 -11.09 -26.82
CA LYS A 137 -3.48 -10.55 -28.08
C LYS A 137 -2.95 -9.13 -27.95
N SER A 138 -2.85 -8.61 -26.73
CA SER A 138 -2.47 -7.23 -26.49
C SER A 138 -1.28 -7.14 -25.56
N THR A 139 -0.29 -6.36 -25.98
CA THR A 139 0.80 -5.94 -25.11
C THR A 139 0.28 -4.88 -24.13
N ARG A 140 0.71 -4.97 -22.87
CA ARG A 140 0.50 -3.97 -21.81
C ARG A 140 1.84 -3.61 -21.19
N ASN A 141 1.94 -2.40 -20.65
CA ASN A 141 3.18 -1.94 -20.02
C ASN A 141 2.97 -1.76 -18.53
N LEU A 142 3.75 -2.48 -17.73
CA LEU A 142 3.79 -2.29 -16.29
C LEU A 142 4.55 -1.00 -15.97
N ILE A 143 4.18 -0.36 -14.86
CA ILE A 143 4.82 0.89 -14.48
C ILE A 143 6.23 0.68 -13.92
N GLY A 144 6.49 -0.41 -13.19
CA GLY A 144 7.73 -0.56 -12.42
C GLY A 144 7.67 0.24 -11.12
N HIS A 145 8.61 1.17 -10.93
CA HIS A 145 8.62 2.08 -9.79
C HIS A 145 8.64 1.39 -8.44
N SER A 146 9.42 0.31 -8.30
CA SER A 146 9.69 -0.30 -6.98
C SER A 146 10.44 0.69 -6.09
N GLN A 147 10.05 0.83 -4.83
CA GLN A 147 10.58 1.86 -3.92
C GLN A 147 10.66 1.37 -2.49
N ILE A 148 11.57 2.00 -1.75
CA ILE A 148 11.65 1.87 -0.30
C ILE A 148 11.55 3.27 0.30
N ALA A 149 10.61 3.45 1.23
CA ALA A 149 10.41 4.68 1.95
C ALA A 149 10.45 4.45 3.47
N ILE A 150 10.96 5.44 4.19
CA ILE A 150 11.07 5.44 5.65
C ILE A 150 10.67 6.81 6.22
N PRO A 151 10.36 6.91 7.53
CA PRO A 151 10.11 8.19 8.18
C PRO A 151 11.35 9.10 8.10
N PHE A 152 11.15 10.40 8.28
CA PHE A 152 12.14 11.49 8.11
C PHE A 152 12.65 11.72 6.69
N TYR A 153 12.89 10.67 5.91
CA TYR A 153 13.51 10.79 4.58
C TYR A 153 12.50 10.69 3.44
N GLY A 154 11.32 10.11 3.68
CA GLY A 154 10.44 9.71 2.59
C GLY A 154 11.10 8.59 1.78
N ARG A 155 11.19 8.76 0.47
CA ARG A 155 11.80 7.76 -0.43
C ARG A 155 13.32 7.76 -0.33
N VAL A 156 13.89 6.60 0.03
CA VAL A 156 15.35 6.41 0.19
C VAL A 156 15.97 5.56 -0.91
N ALA A 157 15.15 4.83 -1.66
CA ALA A 157 15.59 4.04 -2.80
C ALA A 157 14.42 3.86 -3.79
N SER A 158 14.70 3.86 -5.09
CA SER A 158 13.73 3.57 -6.13
C SER A 158 14.39 2.98 -7.36
N LEU A 159 13.58 2.29 -8.16
CA LEU A 159 13.86 1.90 -9.53
C LEU A 159 12.85 2.58 -10.45
N GLU A 160 13.19 2.69 -11.73
CA GLU A 160 12.24 3.07 -12.77
C GLU A 160 11.50 1.81 -13.28
N ASN A 161 11.18 1.77 -14.56
CA ASN A 161 10.63 0.59 -15.22
C ASN A 161 11.72 -0.35 -15.75
N GLU A 162 12.39 -1.08 -14.85
CA GLU A 162 13.50 -2.00 -15.20
C GLU A 162 13.50 -3.29 -14.36
N GLU A 163 13.92 -4.41 -14.97
CA GLU A 163 14.16 -5.66 -14.26
C GLU A 163 15.46 -5.57 -13.46
N LYS A 164 15.33 -5.42 -12.13
CA LYS A 164 16.48 -5.18 -11.27
C LYS A 164 16.20 -5.49 -9.81
N LEU A 165 17.27 -5.77 -9.07
CA LEU A 165 17.25 -5.92 -7.63
C LEU A 165 17.57 -4.57 -6.96
N LEU A 166 16.64 -4.09 -6.12
CA LEU A 166 16.85 -2.93 -5.26
C LEU A 166 17.28 -3.40 -3.86
N ILE A 167 18.45 -2.97 -3.40
CA ILE A 167 18.97 -3.30 -2.08
C ILE A 167 19.20 -2.01 -1.28
N ARG A 168 18.75 -2.01 -0.03
CA ARG A 168 19.00 -0.92 0.92
C ARG A 168 19.16 -1.45 2.33
N GLU A 169 20.18 -0.96 3.03
CA GLU A 169 20.32 -1.14 4.47
C GLU A 169 19.52 -0.04 5.20
N ILE A 170 18.75 -0.44 6.20
CA ILE A 170 17.86 0.45 6.96
C ILE A 170 18.10 0.22 8.44
N ASP A 171 18.36 1.31 9.14
CA ASP A 171 18.38 1.36 10.60
C ASP A 171 16.94 1.45 11.13
N LEU A 172 16.48 0.41 11.83
CA LEU A 172 15.13 0.35 12.36
C LEU A 172 14.95 1.19 13.63
N ASP A 173 16.03 1.60 14.30
CA ASP A 173 15.96 2.48 15.47
C ASP A 173 15.40 3.86 15.10
N LEU A 174 15.52 4.26 13.83
CA LEU A 174 14.89 5.46 13.28
C LEU A 174 13.36 5.43 13.38
N LEU A 175 12.74 4.26 13.38
CA LEU A 175 11.28 4.16 13.53
C LEU A 175 10.85 4.51 14.95
N ASP A 176 11.59 4.02 15.95
CA ASP A 176 11.33 4.35 17.36
C ASP A 176 11.61 5.83 17.64
N LEU A 177 12.65 6.38 17.01
CA LEU A 177 12.91 7.81 17.06
C LEU A 177 11.77 8.61 16.43
N ALA A 178 11.26 8.20 15.26
CA ALA A 178 10.10 8.83 14.62
C ALA A 178 8.87 8.80 15.53
N GLU A 179 8.54 7.65 16.12
CA GLU A 179 7.45 7.51 17.08
C GLU A 179 7.62 8.42 18.32
N SER A 180 8.86 8.62 18.79
CA SER A 180 9.14 9.50 19.94
C SER A 180 9.01 11.00 19.62
N VAL A 181 9.23 11.38 18.35
CA VAL A 181 9.21 12.78 17.91
C VAL A 181 7.83 13.21 17.45
N TYR A 182 7.14 12.38 16.67
CA TYR A 182 5.87 12.74 16.04
C TYR A 182 4.64 12.17 16.76
N GLU A 183 4.78 11.06 17.47
CA GLU A 183 3.70 10.38 18.20
C GLU A 183 2.46 10.02 17.34
N ILE A 184 2.59 9.88 16.01
CA ILE A 184 1.42 9.77 15.11
C ILE A 184 0.59 8.52 15.41
N ARG A 185 1.25 7.37 15.60
CA ARG A 185 0.57 6.11 15.97
C ARG A 185 -0.09 6.20 17.34
N LYS A 186 0.60 6.81 18.32
CA LYS A 186 0.08 7.01 19.68
C LYS A 186 -1.17 7.90 19.68
N ASP A 187 -1.16 8.98 18.91
CA ASP A 187 -2.32 9.86 18.77
C ASP A 187 -3.47 9.22 17.99
N SER A 188 -3.15 8.35 17.03
CA SER A 188 -4.16 7.57 16.31
C SER A 188 -4.89 6.59 17.24
N LEU A 189 -4.19 5.95 18.18
CA LEU A 189 -4.79 5.04 19.16
C LEU A 189 -5.72 5.75 20.14
N LYS A 190 -5.40 6.99 20.55
CA LYS A 190 -6.27 7.79 21.43
C LYS A 190 -7.62 8.11 20.78
N LYS A 191 -7.66 8.31 19.46
CA LYS A 191 -8.90 8.59 18.72
C LYS A 191 -9.82 7.37 18.58
N ASN A 192 -9.29 6.15 18.76
CA ASN A 192 -10.07 4.91 18.77
C ASN A 192 -10.71 4.61 20.15
N LEU A 193 -10.54 5.49 21.14
CA LEU A 193 -11.36 5.49 22.35
C LEU A 193 -12.75 6.07 22.02
N PRO A 194 -13.85 5.60 22.65
CA PRO A 194 -15.16 6.20 22.45
C PRO A 194 -15.09 7.71 22.71
N PRO A 195 -15.86 8.54 21.98
CA PRO A 195 -15.81 9.98 22.16
C PRO A 195 -16.05 10.33 23.62
N HIS A 196 -15.23 11.23 24.15
CA HIS A 196 -15.41 11.79 25.50
C HIS A 196 -16.85 12.35 25.60
N PRO A 197 -17.63 12.04 26.65
CA PRO A 197 -19.04 12.40 26.75
C PRO A 197 -19.26 13.88 27.10
N SER A 198 -18.63 14.80 26.36
CA SER A 198 -18.78 16.24 26.60
C SER A 198 -18.36 17.11 25.41
N LEU A 199 -18.89 16.85 24.22
CA LEU A 199 -19.09 17.92 23.23
C LEU A 199 -20.47 17.72 22.61
N SER A 200 -21.45 18.41 23.20
CA SER A 200 -22.71 18.67 22.52
C SER A 200 -22.42 19.44 21.22
N PRO A 201 -23.17 19.18 20.13
CA PRO A 201 -23.00 19.97 18.92
C PRO A 201 -23.55 21.36 19.18
N MET A 202 -22.66 22.32 19.45
CA MET A 202 -23.01 23.73 19.30
C MET A 202 -23.34 23.96 17.83
N GLY A 203 -24.61 24.22 17.59
CA GLY A 203 -25.18 24.29 16.27
C GLY A 203 -24.75 25.50 15.45
N ARG A 204 -25.16 25.38 14.18
CA ARG A 204 -25.43 26.43 13.18
C ARG A 204 -24.23 27.16 12.60
N GLY A 205 -23.91 26.74 11.38
CA GLY A 205 -24.32 27.51 10.20
C GLY A 205 -23.24 28.41 9.67
N LEU A 206 -22.86 28.18 8.42
CA LEU A 206 -22.41 29.22 7.50
C LEU A 206 -22.83 28.79 6.09
N ARG A 207 -23.31 29.81 5.39
CA ARG A 207 -23.91 29.81 4.05
C ARG A 207 -22.89 29.54 2.96
#